data_AF-A0A5Z0Y1I0-F1
#
_entry.id   AF-A0A5Z0Y1I0-F1
#
_cell.length_a   1.000
_cell.length_b   1.000
_cell.length_c   1.000
_cell.angle_alpha   90.00
_cell.angle_beta   90.00
_cell.angle_gamma   90.00
#
_symmetry.space_group_name_H-M   'P 1'
#
loop_
_entity.id
_entity.type
_entity.pdbx_description
1 polymer ?
#
loop_
_entity_poly.entity_id
_entity_poly.type
_entity_poly.pdbx_seq_one_letter_code
_entity_poly.pdbx_strand_id
1 'polypeptide(L)'
;MLINQSFEIDSCDDVELGIKRTSKLEYRISYDDEKEIKAIVFIIGGYGANANIYFLDSYRNYIAKNFDVVTINVFYHCFCARQSIDQKYNPKLILNKDDLERINNILKNINLGHLLANEDNFEQIIPFIEQRAGEIKQAGLVDESQKIGLSCDFIPPNGDYQNFGIMAAIDHINALKDLVKRFPKLADLPKIYGGGSYGGYLSLLIAKIAPWYVDG
;
A
#
# COMPACT_ATOMS: atom_id res chain seq x y z
N MET A 1 -1.63 -8.21 -28.22
CA MET A 1 -1.25 -9.04 -27.06
C MET A 1 -1.22 -8.18 -25.81
N LEU A 2 -1.71 -8.70 -24.68
CA LEU A 2 -1.64 -7.97 -23.41
C LEU A 2 -0.19 -7.86 -22.93
N ILE A 3 0.32 -6.63 -22.85
CA ILE A 3 1.64 -6.27 -22.35
C ILE A 3 1.52 -5.81 -20.90
N ASN A 4 2.48 -6.24 -20.07
CA ASN A 4 2.62 -5.84 -18.68
C ASN A 4 4.04 -5.32 -18.44
N GLN A 5 4.18 -4.11 -17.93
CA GLN A 5 5.48 -3.54 -17.59
C GLN A 5 5.44 -2.91 -16.20
N SER A 6 6.59 -2.91 -15.52
CA SER A 6 6.77 -2.29 -14.20
C SER A 6 7.98 -1.38 -14.26
N PHE A 7 7.90 -0.25 -13.59
CA PHE A 7 8.95 0.76 -13.56
C PHE A 7 9.20 1.20 -12.13
N GLU A 8 10.46 1.52 -11.83
CA GLU A 8 10.87 2.16 -10.60
C GLU A 8 11.59 3.46 -10.95
N ILE A 9 11.12 4.57 -10.39
CA ILE A 9 11.63 5.92 -10.69
C ILE A 9 11.94 6.71 -9.43
N ASP A 10 12.76 7.75 -9.59
CA ASP A 10 12.82 8.80 -8.57
C ASP A 10 11.55 9.66 -8.66
N SER A 11 10.86 9.80 -7.53
CA SER A 11 9.78 10.78 -7.38
C SER A 11 10.35 12.10 -6.85
N CYS A 12 9.63 12.81 -5.99
CA CYS A 12 10.09 14.05 -5.39
C CYS A 12 10.30 13.93 -3.87
N ASP A 13 11.07 14.89 -3.36
CA ASP A 13 11.14 15.20 -1.94
C ASP A 13 9.85 15.89 -1.47
N ASP A 14 9.58 15.86 -0.17
CA ASP A 14 8.65 16.81 0.42
C ASP A 14 9.41 18.12 0.67
N VAL A 15 9.14 19.10 -0.18
CA VAL A 15 9.74 20.43 -0.12
C VAL A 15 9.20 21.25 1.07
N GLU A 16 7.95 21.04 1.46
CA GLU A 16 7.31 21.79 2.55
C GLU A 16 7.93 21.44 3.90
N LEU A 17 8.16 20.15 4.14
CA LEU A 17 8.76 19.66 5.39
C LEU A 17 10.28 19.47 5.31
N GLY A 18 10.89 19.67 4.13
CA GLY A 18 12.32 19.46 3.93
C GLY A 18 12.74 17.99 4.05
N ILE A 19 11.82 17.05 3.82
CA ILE A 19 12.07 15.61 3.97
C ILE A 19 12.51 15.04 2.63
N LYS A 20 13.70 14.42 2.63
CA LYS A 20 14.24 13.73 1.46
C LYS A 20 13.59 12.37 1.27
N ARG A 21 13.14 12.09 0.05
CA ARG A 21 12.67 10.76 -0.32
C ARG A 21 13.86 9.86 -0.60
N THR A 22 13.86 8.66 0.00
CA THR A 22 14.92 7.66 -0.18
C THR A 22 14.47 6.46 -1.00
N SER A 23 13.16 6.22 -1.09
CA SER A 23 12.57 5.09 -1.81
C SER A 23 12.24 5.44 -3.26
N LYS A 24 12.37 4.47 -4.17
CA LYS A 24 11.86 4.60 -5.53
C LYS A 24 10.32 4.54 -5.52
N LEU A 25 9.72 5.19 -6.50
CA LEU A 25 8.30 5.06 -6.80
C LEU A 25 8.12 3.93 -7.81
N GLU A 26 7.36 2.90 -7.43
CA GLU A 26 6.93 1.84 -8.34
C GLU A 26 5.61 2.24 -9.01
N TYR A 27 5.54 2.06 -10.33
CA TYR A 27 4.26 2.04 -11.04
C TYR A 27 4.27 0.95 -12.10
N ARG A 28 3.08 0.42 -12.39
CA ARG A 28 2.90 -0.68 -13.33
C ARG A 28 1.87 -0.31 -14.37
N ILE A 29 2.13 -0.70 -15.61
CA ILE A 29 1.22 -0.45 -16.73
C ILE A 29 0.81 -1.74 -17.43
N SER A 30 -0.40 -1.75 -17.95
CA SER A 30 -0.88 -2.80 -18.86
C SER A 30 -1.61 -2.18 -20.05
N TYR A 31 -1.36 -2.70 -21.23
CA TYR A 31 -2.03 -2.28 -22.47
C TYR A 31 -2.03 -3.44 -23.46
N ASP A 32 -2.94 -3.43 -24.43
CA ASP A 32 -2.95 -4.41 -25.52
C ASP A 32 -2.26 -3.82 -26.75
N ASP A 33 -1.11 -4.35 -27.15
CA ASP A 33 -0.31 -3.81 -28.25
C ASP A 33 -0.90 -4.07 -29.66
N GLU A 34 -2.00 -4.84 -29.73
CA GLU A 34 -2.80 -5.00 -30.95
C GLU A 34 -3.84 -3.88 -31.13
N LYS A 35 -4.04 -3.04 -30.12
CA LYS A 35 -5.05 -1.98 -30.12
C LYS A 35 -4.44 -0.60 -30.25
N GLU A 36 -5.15 0.31 -30.91
CA GLU A 36 -4.84 1.73 -30.85
C GLU A 36 -5.28 2.28 -29.49
N ILE A 37 -4.33 2.73 -28.67
CA ILE A 37 -4.61 3.26 -27.34
C ILE A 37 -5.25 4.65 -27.44
N LYS A 38 -6.39 4.81 -26.78
CA LYS A 38 -7.24 6.01 -26.82
C LYS A 38 -7.27 6.81 -25.52
N ALA A 39 -6.84 6.24 -24.39
CA ALA A 39 -6.76 6.93 -23.11
C ALA A 39 -5.72 6.31 -22.17
N ILE A 40 -5.29 7.09 -21.19
CA ILE A 40 -4.49 6.68 -20.04
C ILE A 40 -5.43 6.59 -18.84
N VAL A 41 -5.50 5.42 -18.18
CA VAL A 41 -6.40 5.18 -17.05
C VAL A 41 -5.60 4.79 -15.81
N PHE A 42 -5.62 5.64 -14.79
CA PHE A 42 -5.10 5.31 -13.46
C PHE A 42 -6.19 4.64 -12.64
N ILE A 43 -5.91 3.42 -12.15
CA ILE A 43 -6.74 2.73 -11.16
C ILE A 43 -6.14 2.98 -9.78
N ILE A 44 -6.81 3.79 -8.99
CA ILE A 44 -6.37 4.16 -7.65
C ILE A 44 -7.17 3.36 -6.61
N GLY A 45 -6.47 2.45 -5.94
CA GLY A 45 -7.04 1.66 -4.85
C GLY A 45 -7.40 2.53 -3.64
N GLY A 46 -8.38 2.06 -2.85
CA GLY A 46 -8.70 2.66 -1.56
C GLY A 46 -7.57 2.52 -0.55
N TYR A 47 -7.77 3.09 0.64
CA TYR A 47 -6.78 3.01 1.72
C TYR A 47 -6.57 1.55 2.12
N GLY A 48 -5.33 1.06 2.02
CA GLY A 48 -5.04 -0.34 2.29
C GLY A 48 -5.22 -1.30 1.11
N ALA A 49 -5.33 -0.79 -0.11
CA ALA A 49 -5.36 -1.63 -1.31
C ALA A 49 -4.14 -2.58 -1.43
N ASN A 50 -3.04 -2.25 -0.75
CA ASN A 50 -1.84 -3.07 -0.68
C ASN A 50 -2.05 -4.44 -0.01
N ALA A 51 -3.19 -4.68 0.66
CA ALA A 51 -3.49 -5.94 1.34
C ALA A 51 -3.42 -7.18 0.41
N ASN A 52 -3.65 -6.98 -0.89
CA ASN A 52 -3.54 -8.04 -1.89
C ASN A 52 -3.28 -7.44 -3.28
N ILE A 53 -2.06 -7.59 -3.79
CA ILE A 53 -1.64 -6.98 -5.05
C ILE A 53 -2.25 -7.67 -6.26
N TYR A 54 -2.60 -8.96 -6.14
CA TYR A 54 -3.26 -9.70 -7.22
C TYR A 54 -4.55 -9.01 -7.68
N PHE A 55 -5.34 -8.43 -6.77
CA PHE A 55 -6.55 -7.71 -7.17
C PHE A 55 -6.24 -6.47 -8.01
N LEU A 56 -5.20 -5.70 -7.65
CA LEU A 56 -4.77 -4.53 -8.43
C LEU A 56 -4.33 -4.96 -9.83
N ASP A 57 -3.46 -5.95 -9.92
CA ASP A 57 -2.95 -6.46 -11.20
C ASP A 57 -4.08 -7.06 -12.05
N SER A 58 -5.02 -7.79 -11.45
CA SER A 58 -6.16 -8.39 -12.13
C SER A 58 -7.08 -7.34 -12.73
N TYR A 59 -7.45 -6.30 -11.98
CA TYR A 59 -8.29 -5.21 -12.49
C TYR A 59 -7.59 -4.39 -13.58
N ARG A 60 -6.31 -4.09 -13.41
CA ARG A 60 -5.50 -3.41 -14.41
C ARG A 60 -5.45 -4.19 -15.73
N ASN A 61 -5.20 -5.49 -15.65
CA ASN A 61 -5.16 -6.38 -16.81
C ASN A 61 -6.52 -6.54 -17.48
N TYR A 62 -7.58 -6.67 -16.68
CA TYR A 62 -8.94 -6.76 -17.19
C TYR A 62 -9.32 -5.51 -17.98
N ILE A 63 -9.06 -4.32 -17.45
CA ILE A 63 -9.40 -3.06 -18.14
C ILE A 63 -8.58 -2.90 -19.43
N ALA A 64 -7.26 -3.09 -19.38
CA ALA A 64 -6.39 -3.05 -20.56
C ALA A 64 -6.81 -4.05 -21.65
N LYS A 65 -7.25 -5.25 -21.26
CA LYS A 65 -7.70 -6.29 -22.20
C LYS A 65 -9.05 -5.96 -22.86
N ASN A 66 -9.96 -5.29 -22.15
CA ASN A 66 -11.32 -5.06 -22.65
C ASN A 66 -11.50 -3.70 -23.33
N PHE A 67 -10.65 -2.72 -23.02
CA PHE A 67 -10.76 -1.36 -23.54
C PHE A 67 -9.49 -0.92 -24.27
N ASP A 68 -9.61 0.09 -25.13
CA ASP A 68 -8.53 0.66 -25.91
C ASP A 68 -7.70 1.64 -25.06
N VAL A 69 -7.15 1.17 -23.93
CA VAL A 69 -6.52 2.03 -22.93
C VAL A 69 -5.21 1.44 -22.41
N VAL A 70 -4.29 2.32 -21.99
CA VAL A 70 -3.22 1.92 -21.08
C VAL A 70 -3.69 2.12 -19.66
N THR A 71 -3.54 1.10 -18.84
CA THR A 71 -4.03 1.09 -17.46
C THR A 71 -2.87 1.08 -16.48
N ILE A 72 -2.94 1.88 -15.41
CA ILE A 72 -1.82 2.14 -14.52
C ILE A 72 -2.22 1.92 -13.06
N ASN A 73 -1.35 1.25 -12.31
CA ASN A 73 -1.34 1.32 -10.85
C ASN A 73 -0.07 2.00 -10.37
N VAL A 74 -0.20 2.86 -9.36
CA VAL A 74 0.93 3.57 -8.73
C VAL A 74 1.02 3.08 -7.28
N PHE A 75 2.20 2.65 -6.87
CA PHE A 75 2.50 2.18 -5.52
C PHE A 75 3.04 3.38 -4.74
N TYR A 76 2.12 4.31 -4.47
CA TYR A 76 2.38 5.67 -4.01
C TYR A 76 2.91 5.76 -2.56
N HIS A 77 3.30 6.96 -2.13
CA HIS A 77 3.71 7.28 -0.75
C HIS A 77 2.70 6.81 0.30
N CYS A 78 3.13 6.03 1.29
CA CYS A 78 2.27 5.32 2.25
C CYS A 78 1.35 4.23 1.64
N PHE A 79 1.69 3.66 0.48
CA PHE A 79 0.92 2.56 -0.10
C PHE A 79 0.86 1.34 0.83
N CYS A 80 1.97 1.00 1.51
CA CYS A 80 2.06 -0.12 2.45
C CYS A 80 1.43 0.20 3.82
N ALA A 81 0.11 0.45 3.87
CA ALA A 81 -0.60 0.89 5.06
C ALA A 81 -1.41 -0.22 5.78
N ARG A 82 -1.41 -1.45 5.25
CA ARG A 82 -2.10 -2.63 5.80
C ARG A 82 -1.26 -3.88 5.65
N GLN A 83 -1.47 -4.87 6.52
CA GLN A 83 -0.91 -6.19 6.29
C GLN A 83 -1.36 -6.74 4.93
N SER A 84 -0.39 -7.27 4.19
CA SER A 84 -0.49 -7.80 2.85
C SER A 84 -0.14 -9.28 2.84
N ILE A 85 -0.77 -10.01 1.93
CA ILE A 85 -0.33 -11.37 1.58
C ILE A 85 1.00 -11.34 0.81
N ASP A 86 1.34 -10.20 0.21
CA ASP A 86 2.58 -9.96 -0.51
C ASP A 86 3.58 -9.26 0.43
N GLN A 87 4.55 -10.02 0.96
CA GLN A 87 5.48 -9.53 2.00
C GLN A 87 6.20 -8.22 1.65
N LYS A 88 6.50 -7.99 0.37
CA LYS A 88 7.12 -6.74 -0.14
C LYS A 88 6.31 -5.49 0.25
N TYR A 89 4.98 -5.62 0.36
CA TYR A 89 4.08 -4.49 0.61
C TYR A 89 3.51 -4.47 2.02
N ASN A 90 4.15 -5.15 2.97
CA ASN A 90 3.81 -5.08 4.38
C ASN A 90 4.29 -3.78 5.03
N PRO A 91 3.51 -3.20 5.96
CA PRO A 91 4.01 -2.22 6.91
C PRO A 91 4.96 -2.88 7.91
N LYS A 92 5.73 -2.06 8.62
CA LYS A 92 6.38 -2.44 9.87
C LYS A 92 5.37 -2.42 11.01
N LEU A 93 5.47 -3.40 11.90
CA LEU A 93 4.69 -3.45 13.13
C LEU A 93 5.51 -2.85 14.26
N ILE A 94 5.01 -1.77 14.89
CA ILE A 94 5.72 -1.10 15.99
C ILE A 94 4.81 -1.04 17.21
N LEU A 95 5.34 -1.39 18.38
CA LEU A 95 4.62 -1.24 19.63
C LEU A 95 4.84 0.17 20.18
N ASN A 96 3.75 0.89 20.48
CA ASN A 96 3.86 2.07 21.33
C ASN A 96 3.95 1.66 22.81
N LYS A 97 4.06 2.65 23.71
CA LYS A 97 4.22 2.41 25.16
C LYS A 97 3.05 1.62 25.76
N ASP A 98 1.82 1.94 25.35
CA ASP A 98 0.62 1.28 25.86
C ASP A 98 0.52 -0.15 25.33
N ASP A 99 0.92 -0.38 24.08
CA ASP A 99 1.01 -1.70 23.48
C ASP A 99 2.06 -2.57 24.21
N LEU A 100 3.23 -2.01 24.51
CA LEU A 100 4.30 -2.67 25.28
C LEU A 100 3.85 -3.06 26.68
N GLU A 101 3.14 -2.18 27.39
CA GLU A 101 2.58 -2.49 28.70
C GLU A 101 1.55 -3.61 28.59
N ARG A 102 0.62 -3.50 27.64
CA ARG A 102 -0.45 -4.47 27.41
C ARG A 102 0.10 -5.85 27.10
N ILE A 103 1.02 -5.97 26.13
CA ILE A 103 1.58 -7.26 25.74
C ILE A 103 2.38 -7.88 26.88
N ASN A 104 3.15 -7.10 27.64
CA ASN A 104 3.91 -7.64 28.77
C ASN A 104 3.01 -8.13 29.90
N ASN A 105 1.85 -7.48 30.11
CA ASN A 105 0.82 -7.98 31.02
C ASN A 105 0.16 -9.26 30.51
N ILE A 106 -0.13 -9.35 29.20
CA ILE A 106 -0.63 -10.58 28.56
C ILE A 106 0.38 -11.72 28.77
N LEU A 107 1.66 -11.49 28.46
CA LEU A 107 2.73 -12.48 28.62
C LEU A 107 2.81 -12.99 30.06
N LYS A 108 2.75 -12.11 31.06
CA LYS A 108 2.70 -12.52 32.48
C LYS A 108 1.49 -13.41 32.77
N ASN A 109 0.30 -13.03 32.31
CA ASN A 109 -0.94 -13.73 32.58
C ASN A 109 -1.01 -15.14 31.95
N ILE A 110 -0.30 -15.35 30.84
CA ILE A 110 -0.25 -16.65 30.15
C ILE A 110 1.02 -17.46 30.50
N ASN A 111 1.75 -17.07 31.55
CA ASN A 111 3.01 -17.70 32.00
C ASN A 111 4.18 -17.62 31.00
N LEU A 112 4.21 -16.60 30.16
CA LEU A 112 5.29 -16.26 29.22
C LEU A 112 6.05 -14.97 29.61
N GLY A 113 5.95 -14.53 30.86
CA GLY A 113 6.57 -13.28 31.33
C GLY A 113 8.11 -13.23 31.21
N HIS A 114 8.77 -14.37 30.99
CA HIS A 114 10.21 -14.47 30.74
C HIS A 114 10.64 -13.96 29.36
N LEU A 115 9.70 -13.85 28.39
CA LEU A 115 10.01 -13.39 27.04
C LEU A 115 10.24 -11.88 26.94
N LEU A 116 9.52 -11.09 27.76
CA LEU A 116 9.54 -9.62 27.81
C LEU A 116 9.55 -8.94 26.42
N ALA A 117 8.40 -8.47 25.97
CA ALA A 117 8.30 -7.78 24.69
C ALA A 117 8.97 -6.40 24.72
N ASN A 118 9.62 -6.08 23.60
CA ASN A 118 10.21 -4.79 23.28
C ASN A 118 9.96 -4.47 21.78
N GLU A 119 10.48 -3.34 21.32
CA GLU A 119 10.30 -2.86 19.93
C GLU A 119 10.93 -3.80 18.89
N ASP A 120 11.94 -4.59 19.25
CA ASP A 120 12.73 -5.41 18.32
C ASP A 120 12.23 -6.86 18.21
N ASN A 121 11.47 -7.35 19.19
CA ASN A 121 11.10 -8.76 19.29
C ASN A 121 9.59 -9.03 19.17
N PHE A 122 8.76 -8.01 18.95
CA PHE A 122 7.30 -8.16 18.94
C PHE A 122 6.81 -9.27 18.02
N GLU A 123 7.21 -9.25 16.74
CA GLU A 123 6.81 -10.26 15.75
C GLU A 123 7.30 -11.67 16.13
N GLN A 124 8.49 -11.76 16.74
CA GLN A 124 9.10 -13.04 17.13
C GLN A 124 8.38 -13.68 18.32
N ILE A 125 7.70 -12.87 19.15
CA ILE A 125 6.94 -13.34 20.32
C ILE A 125 5.57 -13.90 19.93
N ILE A 126 4.98 -13.45 18.82
CA ILE A 126 3.62 -13.84 18.39
C ILE A 126 3.42 -15.37 18.33
N PRO A 127 4.33 -16.17 17.73
CA PRO A 127 4.17 -17.62 17.67
C PRO A 127 4.13 -18.29 19.05
N PHE A 128 4.87 -17.77 20.05
CA PHE A 128 4.85 -18.30 21.41
C PHE A 128 3.51 -18.00 22.10
N ILE A 129 2.95 -16.80 21.89
CA ILE A 129 1.62 -16.44 22.37
C ILE A 129 0.57 -17.35 21.74
N GLU A 130 0.65 -17.59 20.43
CA GLU A 130 -0.30 -18.46 19.71
C GLU A 130 -0.23 -19.91 20.20
N GLN A 131 0.97 -20.47 20.34
CA GLN A 131 1.17 -21.80 20.91
C GLN A 131 0.56 -21.89 22.32
N ARG A 132 0.87 -20.93 23.19
CA ARG A 132 0.38 -20.93 24.56
C ARG A 132 -1.14 -20.76 24.64
N ALA A 133 -1.72 -19.93 23.78
CA ALA A 133 -3.18 -19.81 23.67
C ALA A 133 -3.82 -21.15 23.27
N GLY A 134 -3.19 -21.90 22.36
CA GLY A 134 -3.61 -23.24 21.98
C GLY A 134 -3.60 -24.23 23.15
N GLU A 135 -2.51 -24.25 23.93
CA GLU A 135 -2.38 -25.12 25.12
C GLU A 135 -3.46 -24.82 26.18
N ILE A 136 -3.72 -23.55 26.47
CA ILE A 136 -4.73 -23.13 27.45
C ILE A 136 -6.14 -23.58 27.01
N LYS A 137 -6.44 -23.50 25.70
CA LYS A 137 -7.71 -24.00 25.13
C LYS A 137 -7.82 -25.51 25.22
N GLN A 138 -6.78 -26.25 24.82
CA GLN A 138 -6.77 -27.72 24.90
C GLN A 138 -6.95 -28.24 26.33
N ALA A 139 -6.46 -27.49 27.33
CA ALA A 139 -6.66 -27.79 28.73
C ALA A 139 -8.08 -27.47 29.26
N GLY A 140 -8.96 -26.89 28.42
CA GLY A 140 -10.32 -26.50 28.81
C GLY A 140 -10.39 -25.33 29.79
N LEU A 141 -9.31 -24.56 29.92
CA LEU A 141 -9.23 -23.42 30.87
C LEU A 141 -9.97 -22.18 30.34
N VAL A 142 -10.16 -22.10 29.03
CA VAL A 142 -10.92 -21.05 28.34
C VAL A 142 -11.73 -21.66 27.20
N ASP A 143 -12.76 -20.94 26.78
CA ASP A 143 -13.56 -21.32 25.61
C ASP A 143 -12.74 -21.29 24.30
N GLU A 144 -13.01 -22.21 23.38
CA GLU A 144 -12.26 -22.34 22.12
C GLU A 144 -12.33 -21.07 21.25
N SER A 145 -13.41 -20.29 21.36
CA SER A 145 -13.60 -19.03 20.62
C SER A 145 -12.81 -17.86 21.18
N GLN A 146 -12.25 -17.97 22.41
CA GLN A 146 -11.48 -16.89 23.03
C GLN A 146 -10.24 -16.53 22.21
N LYS A 147 -9.92 -15.23 22.13
CA LYS A 147 -8.79 -14.71 21.37
C LYS A 147 -7.96 -13.76 22.23
N ILE A 148 -6.64 -13.83 22.05
CA ILE A 148 -5.72 -12.82 22.60
C ILE A 148 -5.67 -11.67 21.60
N GLY A 149 -6.10 -10.49 22.04
CA GLY A 149 -6.00 -9.26 21.25
C GLY A 149 -4.61 -8.66 21.41
N LEU A 150 -3.89 -8.52 20.29
CA LEU A 150 -2.64 -7.76 20.21
C LEU A 150 -2.91 -6.43 19.52
N SER A 151 -2.14 -5.40 19.86
CA SER A 151 -2.23 -4.06 19.29
C SER A 151 -0.83 -3.57 18.96
N CYS A 152 -0.70 -2.89 17.83
CA CYS A 152 0.53 -2.28 17.36
C CYS A 152 0.18 -1.23 16.29
N ASP A 153 1.11 -0.33 16.05
CA ASP A 153 1.06 0.63 14.97
C ASP A 153 1.60 0.03 13.67
N PHE A 154 0.94 0.36 12.55
CA PHE A 154 1.41 0.02 11.20
C PHE A 154 2.14 1.23 10.62
N ILE A 155 3.45 1.10 10.40
CA ILE A 155 4.27 2.15 9.81
C ILE A 155 4.72 1.74 8.41
N PRO A 156 4.53 2.58 7.37
CA PRO A 156 5.09 2.32 6.05
C PRO A 156 6.59 2.03 6.11
N PRO A 157 7.10 1.04 5.37
CA PRO A 157 8.46 0.54 5.55
C PRO A 157 9.54 1.47 4.99
N ASN A 158 9.15 2.41 4.13
CA ASN A 158 10.04 3.22 3.28
C ASN A 158 10.41 4.59 3.87
N GLY A 159 10.13 4.81 5.16
CA GLY A 159 10.27 6.14 5.79
C GLY A 159 9.17 7.12 5.41
N ASP A 160 8.09 6.62 4.77
CA ASP A 160 6.94 7.43 4.43
C ASP A 160 6.21 7.86 5.71
N TYR A 161 5.73 9.09 5.73
CA TYR A 161 4.89 9.65 6.79
C TYR A 161 3.52 10.01 6.22
N GLN A 162 2.49 9.92 7.04
CA GLN A 162 1.13 10.19 6.60
C GLN A 162 0.89 11.70 6.48
N ASN A 163 0.72 12.20 5.25
CA ASN A 163 0.31 13.59 4.95
C ASN A 163 -1.07 13.68 4.29
N PHE A 164 -1.84 12.60 4.40
CA PHE A 164 -3.19 12.47 3.86
C PHE A 164 -3.29 12.85 2.39
N GLY A 165 -2.30 12.50 1.56
CA GLY A 165 -2.51 12.38 0.11
C GLY A 165 -1.71 13.33 -0.77
N ILE A 166 -1.06 14.37 -0.23
CA ILE A 166 -0.26 15.30 -1.06
C ILE A 166 0.86 14.55 -1.80
N MET A 167 1.71 13.83 -1.07
CA MET A 167 2.81 13.07 -1.71
C MET A 167 2.27 11.92 -2.56
N ALA A 168 1.18 11.27 -2.14
CA ALA A 168 0.57 10.22 -2.94
C ALA A 168 0.02 10.74 -4.28
N ALA A 169 -0.66 11.89 -4.29
CA ALA A 169 -1.13 12.53 -5.52
C ALA A 169 0.02 12.96 -6.43
N ILE A 170 1.09 13.52 -5.87
CA ILE A 170 2.29 13.89 -6.61
C ILE A 170 2.96 12.65 -7.23
N ASP A 171 3.00 11.52 -6.53
CA ASP A 171 3.51 10.26 -7.08
C ASP A 171 2.75 9.84 -8.34
N HIS A 172 1.42 9.98 -8.38
CA HIS A 172 0.64 9.69 -9.59
C HIS A 172 0.98 10.65 -10.75
N ILE A 173 1.16 11.94 -10.45
CA ILE A 173 1.57 12.95 -11.43
C ILE A 173 2.97 12.63 -11.98
N ASN A 174 3.90 12.21 -11.12
CA ASN A 174 5.25 11.84 -11.53
C ASN A 174 5.27 10.55 -12.35
N ALA A 175 4.44 9.56 -12.01
CA ALA A 175 4.25 8.36 -12.82
C ALA A 175 3.72 8.71 -14.23
N LEU A 176 2.74 9.62 -14.34
CA LEU A 176 2.28 10.10 -15.65
C LEU A 176 3.41 10.78 -16.44
N LYS A 177 4.14 11.71 -15.80
CA LYS A 177 5.24 12.44 -16.44
C LYS A 177 6.34 11.51 -16.95
N ASP A 178 6.67 10.47 -16.19
CA ASP A 178 7.65 9.47 -16.63
C ASP A 178 7.09 8.61 -17.77
N LEU A 179 5.83 8.16 -17.67
CA LEU A 179 5.18 7.37 -18.71
C LEU A 179 5.19 8.08 -20.07
N VAL A 180 4.75 9.34 -20.13
CA VAL A 180 4.67 10.08 -21.41
C VAL A 180 6.04 10.42 -21.98
N LYS A 181 7.10 10.47 -21.16
CA LYS A 181 8.48 10.57 -21.66
C LYS A 181 8.94 9.28 -22.31
N ARG A 182 8.60 8.12 -21.71
CA ARG A 182 8.95 6.79 -22.26
C ARG A 182 8.13 6.44 -23.48
N PHE A 183 6.87 6.86 -23.51
CA PHE A 183 5.92 6.61 -24.60
C PHE A 183 5.32 7.94 -25.09
N PRO A 184 6.08 8.73 -25.88
CA PRO A 184 5.63 10.05 -26.33
C PRO A 184 4.29 10.06 -27.07
N LYS A 185 3.93 8.96 -27.73
CA LYS A 185 2.65 8.80 -28.42
C LYS A 185 1.43 8.87 -27.49
N LEU A 186 1.61 8.67 -26.19
CA LEU A 186 0.54 8.73 -25.20
C LEU A 186 0.32 10.14 -24.64
N ALA A 187 1.23 11.08 -24.91
CA ALA A 187 1.26 12.39 -24.23
C ALA A 187 -0.04 13.19 -24.38
N ASP A 188 -0.66 13.13 -25.55
CA ASP A 188 -1.86 13.90 -25.89
C ASP A 188 -3.17 13.14 -25.64
N LEU A 189 -3.09 11.87 -25.18
CA LEU A 189 -4.28 11.09 -24.88
C LEU A 189 -4.97 11.61 -23.60
N PRO A 190 -6.30 11.47 -23.49
CA PRO A 190 -7.04 11.74 -22.25
C PRO A 190 -6.47 10.98 -21.05
N LYS A 191 -6.35 11.66 -19.90
CA LYS A 191 -5.87 11.07 -18.64
C LYS A 191 -7.01 10.98 -17.65
N ILE A 192 -7.37 9.75 -17.31
CA ILE A 192 -8.51 9.42 -16.44
C ILE A 192 -8.00 8.86 -15.11
N TYR A 193 -8.51 9.36 -14.00
CA TYR A 193 -8.13 8.88 -12.65
C TYR A 193 -9.35 8.34 -11.91
N GLY A 194 -9.47 7.02 -11.83
CA GLY A 194 -10.61 6.36 -11.20
C GLY A 194 -10.25 5.66 -9.88
N GLY A 195 -11.04 5.90 -8.84
CA GLY A 195 -10.88 5.22 -7.56
C GLY A 195 -12.05 5.43 -6.60
N GLY A 196 -12.19 4.52 -5.64
CA GLY A 196 -13.18 4.62 -4.55
C GLY A 196 -12.52 4.98 -3.22
N SER A 197 -13.29 5.57 -2.30
CA SER A 197 -12.80 5.97 -0.96
C SER A 197 -11.54 6.85 -1.08
N TYR A 198 -10.43 6.47 -0.45
CA TYR A 198 -9.14 7.18 -0.57
C TYR A 198 -8.67 7.34 -2.01
N GLY A 199 -8.94 6.37 -2.90
CA GLY A 199 -8.58 6.48 -4.31
C GLY A 199 -9.34 7.59 -5.03
N GLY A 200 -10.63 7.75 -4.74
CA GLY A 200 -11.43 8.85 -5.28
C GLY A 200 -11.02 10.20 -4.70
N TYR A 201 -10.67 10.24 -3.41
CA TYR A 201 -10.04 11.41 -2.80
C TYR A 201 -8.75 11.81 -3.52
N LEU A 202 -7.86 10.86 -3.80
CA LEU A 202 -6.63 11.12 -4.55
C LEU A 202 -6.92 11.59 -5.98
N SER A 203 -7.88 11.00 -6.70
CA SER A 203 -8.27 11.47 -8.04
C SER A 203 -8.64 12.96 -8.03
N LEU A 204 -9.47 13.39 -7.07
CA LEU A 204 -9.86 14.79 -6.92
C LEU A 204 -8.68 15.68 -6.53
N LEU A 205 -7.79 15.20 -5.66
CA LEU A 205 -6.61 15.94 -5.25
C LEU A 205 -5.61 16.12 -6.40
N ILE A 206 -5.42 15.11 -7.23
CA ILE A 206 -4.60 15.19 -8.45
C ILE A 206 -5.18 16.25 -9.40
N ALA A 207 -6.49 16.23 -9.64
CA ALA A 207 -7.16 17.23 -10.46
C ALA A 207 -7.01 18.65 -9.90
N LYS A 208 -6.97 18.81 -8.57
CA LYS A 208 -6.72 20.10 -7.91
C LYS A 208 -5.28 20.58 -8.06
N ILE A 209 -4.30 19.69 -7.87
CA ILE A 209 -2.87 20.01 -7.92
C ILE A 209 -2.41 20.25 -9.37
N ALA A 210 -2.92 19.45 -10.29
CA ALA A 210 -2.42 19.33 -11.65
C ALA A 210 -3.60 19.22 -12.65
N PRO A 211 -4.45 20.26 -12.76
CA PRO A 211 -5.68 20.20 -13.57
C PRO A 211 -5.43 19.91 -15.05
N TRP A 212 -4.28 20.33 -15.58
CA TRP A 212 -3.88 20.09 -16.98
C TRP A 212 -3.42 18.65 -17.27
N TYR A 213 -3.33 17.83 -16.22
CA TYR A 213 -2.91 16.43 -16.29
C TYR A 213 -4.08 15.47 -16.02
N VAL A 214 -5.33 15.97 -16.04
CA VAL A 214 -6.57 15.23 -15.79
C VAL A 214 -7.64 15.67 -16.79
N ASP A 215 -8.24 14.71 -17.48
CA ASP A 215 -9.35 14.93 -18.43
C ASP A 215 -10.66 14.26 -17.98
N GLY A 216 -10.62 13.39 -16.96
CA GLY A 216 -11.78 12.68 -16.42
C GLY A 216 -11.50 11.82 -15.20
#